data_AF-A0AAU6FIF0-F1
#
_entry.id   AF-A0AAU6FIF0-F1
#
_cell.length_a   1.000
_cell.length_b   1.000
_cell.length_c   1.000
_cell.angle_alpha   90.00
_cell.angle_beta   90.00
_cell.angle_gamma   90.00
#
_symmetry.space_group_name_H-M   'P 1'
#
loop_
_entity.id
_entity.type
_entity.pdbx_description
1 polymer ?
#
loop_
_entity_poly.entity_id
_entity_poly.type
_entity_poly.pdbx_seq_one_letter_code
_entity_poly.pdbx_strand_id
1 'polypeptide(L)'
;MFAKPIPGRTTAAAEGDVVVLLIGMRINHFRGVHHWLPVLLAMPRMLRELRRDRSRGLLGCTLLSGSPRTYYVVQYWESKEKLYAYAAAPDMFHRRAWAMINRKEKKSRQHVGLWHETYVVPEGGYESIYADMPLYGLAAATGSLPIEGRGRRAADRFAHRSSAG
;
A
#
# COMPACT_ATOMS: atom_id res chain seq x y z
N MET A 1 6.59 -19.35 -4.13
CA MET A 1 5.55 -19.87 -5.04
C MET A 1 5.27 -18.77 -6.05
N PHE A 2 5.61 -18.98 -7.33
CA PHE A 2 5.32 -18.00 -8.38
C PHE A 2 3.80 -17.95 -8.57
N ALA A 3 3.21 -16.75 -8.47
CA ALA A 3 1.78 -16.58 -8.71
C ALA A 3 1.50 -16.83 -10.20
N LYS A 4 0.47 -17.65 -10.49
CA LYS A 4 0.10 -17.96 -11.88
C LYS A 4 -0.51 -16.72 -12.54
N PRO A 5 -0.08 -16.36 -13.77
CA PRO A 5 -0.73 -15.30 -14.54
C PRO A 5 -2.20 -15.62 -14.81
N ILE A 6 -3.04 -14.58 -14.82
CA ILE A 6 -4.44 -14.67 -15.27
C ILE A 6 -4.45 -14.26 -16.75
N PRO A 7 -4.80 -15.15 -17.69
CA PRO A 7 -4.83 -14.83 -19.11
C PRO A 7 -5.86 -13.75 -19.44
N GLY A 8 -5.53 -12.88 -20.39
CA GLY A 8 -6.41 -11.83 -20.88
C GLY A 8 -6.34 -10.55 -20.07
N ARG A 9 -7.38 -9.71 -20.21
CA ARG A 9 -7.45 -8.38 -19.59
C ARG A 9 -8.48 -8.34 -18.49
N THR A 10 -8.05 -7.89 -17.31
CA THR A 10 -8.91 -7.71 -16.15
C THR A 10 -8.79 -6.30 -15.59
N THR A 11 -9.69 -5.98 -14.67
CA THR A 11 -9.70 -4.74 -13.89
C THR A 11 -9.93 -5.09 -12.41
N ALA A 12 -9.67 -4.15 -11.51
CA ALA A 12 -9.95 -4.32 -10.09
C ALA A 12 -11.46 -4.30 -9.82
N ALA A 13 -11.92 -5.18 -8.92
CA ALA A 13 -13.32 -5.24 -8.47
C ALA A 13 -13.62 -4.22 -7.35
N ALA A 14 -12.86 -3.12 -7.29
CA ALA A 14 -13.04 -2.10 -6.27
C ALA A 14 -14.39 -1.38 -6.43
N GLU A 15 -15.04 -1.11 -5.31
CA GLU A 15 -16.33 -0.40 -5.19
C GLU A 15 -16.20 0.65 -4.08
N GLY A 16 -16.88 1.79 -4.25
CA GLY A 16 -16.77 2.92 -3.34
C GLY A 16 -15.43 3.66 -3.43
N ASP A 17 -15.06 4.35 -2.36
CA ASP A 17 -13.82 5.13 -2.31
C ASP A 17 -12.61 4.21 -2.10
N VAL A 18 -11.49 4.55 -2.74
CA VAL A 18 -10.22 3.81 -2.58
C VAL A 18 -9.21 4.66 -1.81
N VAL A 19 -8.64 4.08 -0.76
CA VAL A 19 -7.56 4.71 0.01
C VAL A 19 -6.24 4.02 -0.25
N VAL A 20 -5.27 4.76 -0.78
CA VAL A 20 -3.93 4.27 -1.09
C VAL A 20 -2.90 5.01 -0.26
N LEU A 21 -2.08 4.28 0.49
CA LEU A 21 -0.93 4.81 1.23
C LEU A 21 0.36 4.29 0.59
N LEU A 22 1.18 5.21 0.08
CA LEU A 22 2.56 4.95 -0.26
C LEU A 22 3.39 5.34 0.95
N ILE A 23 4.23 4.44 1.44
CA ILE A 23 5.18 4.76 2.52
C ILE A 23 6.50 4.08 2.24
N GLY A 24 7.58 4.82 2.41
CA GLY A 24 8.89 4.35 2.01
C GLY A 24 10.03 4.98 2.76
N MET A 25 11.20 4.45 2.45
CA MET A 25 12.47 4.94 2.95
C MET A 25 13.48 5.04 1.81
N ARG A 26 14.44 5.95 1.99
CA ARG A 26 15.61 6.08 1.13
C ARG A 26 16.88 5.98 1.98
N ILE A 27 17.78 5.10 1.58
CA ILE A 27 19.12 4.99 2.14
C ILE A 27 19.99 6.07 1.49
N ASN A 28 20.36 7.08 2.27
CA ASN A 28 21.25 8.14 1.80
C ASN A 28 22.72 7.70 1.94
N HIS A 29 23.05 7.00 3.03
CA HIS A 29 24.41 6.54 3.35
C HIS A 29 24.43 5.04 3.63
N PHE A 30 24.88 4.23 2.67
CA PHE A 30 24.91 2.76 2.80
C PHE A 30 25.73 2.26 4.00
N ARG A 31 26.86 2.91 4.30
CA ARG A 31 27.74 2.54 5.42
C ARG A 31 27.08 2.70 6.79
N GLY A 32 26.01 3.51 6.89
CA GLY A 32 25.25 3.74 8.13
C GLY A 32 24.21 2.64 8.42
N VAL A 33 24.59 1.37 8.35
CA VAL A 33 23.67 0.20 8.44
C VAL A 33 22.80 0.24 9.69
N HIS A 34 23.36 0.63 10.83
CA HIS A 34 22.70 0.73 12.12
C HIS A 34 21.58 1.80 12.16
N HIS A 35 21.56 2.72 11.19
CA HIS A 35 20.49 3.71 11.03
C HIS A 35 19.36 3.20 10.14
N TRP A 36 19.68 2.58 9.00
CA TRP A 36 18.67 2.22 7.99
C TRP A 36 18.10 0.81 8.15
N LEU A 37 18.87 -0.15 8.66
CA LEU A 37 18.43 -1.53 8.81
C LEU A 37 17.22 -1.69 9.75
N PRO A 38 17.16 -1.01 10.92
CA PRO A 38 15.98 -1.11 11.79
C PRO A 38 14.70 -0.59 11.13
N VAL A 39 14.79 0.47 10.32
CA VAL A 39 13.64 1.02 9.57
C VAL A 39 13.19 0.01 8.50
N LEU A 40 14.13 -0.53 7.74
CA LEU A 40 13.85 -1.51 6.68
C LEU A 40 13.14 -2.75 7.24
N LEU A 41 13.55 -3.21 8.43
CA LEU A 41 12.95 -4.36 9.11
C LEU A 41 11.63 -4.05 9.83
N ALA A 42 11.31 -2.77 10.09
CA ALA A 42 10.07 -2.39 10.77
C ALA A 42 8.84 -2.58 9.87
N MET A 43 8.93 -2.21 8.59
CA MET A 43 7.79 -2.27 7.67
C MET A 43 7.22 -3.70 7.50
N PRO A 44 8.03 -4.74 7.24
CA PRO A 44 7.51 -6.12 7.16
C PRO A 44 6.88 -6.62 8.46
N ARG A 45 7.34 -6.15 9.63
CA ARG A 45 6.75 -6.49 10.93
C ARG A 45 5.38 -5.83 11.10
N MET A 46 5.26 -4.56 10.74
CA MET A 46 3.98 -3.82 10.73
C MET A 46 2.96 -4.50 9.81
N LEU A 47 3.36 -4.85 8.58
CA LEU A 47 2.48 -5.53 7.62
C LEU A 47 2.05 -6.92 8.11
N ARG A 48 2.92 -7.65 8.81
CA ARG A 48 2.56 -8.94 9.42
C ARG A 48 1.53 -8.78 10.53
N GLU A 49 1.63 -7.73 11.33
CA GLU A 49 0.64 -7.39 12.35
C GLU A 49 -0.72 -7.07 11.71
N LEU A 50 -0.75 -6.20 10.70
CA LEU A 50 -1.98 -5.87 9.97
C LEU A 50 -2.61 -7.08 9.29
N ARG A 51 -1.81 -7.97 8.71
CA ARG A 51 -2.31 -9.19 8.04
C ARG A 51 -2.94 -10.21 8.99
N ARG A 52 -2.64 -10.17 10.28
CA ARG A 52 -3.21 -11.10 11.27
C ARG A 52 -4.65 -10.77 11.63
N ASP A 53 -5.08 -9.54 11.41
CA ASP A 53 -6.38 -9.05 11.82
C ASP A 53 -6.92 -8.09 10.76
N ARG A 54 -7.75 -8.65 9.88
CA ARG A 54 -8.36 -7.91 8.76
C ARG A 54 -9.29 -6.79 9.24
N SER A 55 -9.83 -6.86 10.46
CA SER A 55 -10.75 -5.83 10.97
C SER A 55 -10.11 -4.43 11.01
N ARG A 56 -8.78 -4.39 11.05
CA ARG A 56 -7.94 -3.18 11.03
C ARG A 56 -7.97 -2.42 9.71
N GLY A 57 -8.52 -3.01 8.64
CA GLY A 57 -8.85 -2.31 7.40
C GLY A 57 -7.74 -2.28 6.34
N LEU A 58 -6.66 -3.04 6.49
CA LEU A 58 -5.69 -3.23 5.41
C LEU A 58 -6.22 -4.28 4.43
N LEU A 59 -6.59 -3.86 3.23
CA LEU A 59 -7.08 -4.73 2.15
C LEU A 59 -5.94 -5.49 1.46
N GLY A 60 -4.82 -4.80 1.22
CA GLY A 60 -3.70 -5.38 0.51
C GLY A 60 -2.46 -4.50 0.59
N CYS A 61 -1.30 -5.09 0.29
CA CYS A 61 -0.06 -4.33 0.19
C CYS A 61 0.88 -4.95 -0.84
N THR A 62 1.71 -4.11 -1.46
CA THR A 62 2.76 -4.52 -2.39
C THR A 62 4.07 -3.88 -1.96
N LEU A 63 5.09 -4.70 -1.67
CA LEU A 63 6.44 -4.25 -1.36
C LEU A 63 7.22 -4.03 -2.66
N LEU A 64 7.86 -2.87 -2.77
CA LEU A 64 8.53 -2.41 -3.98
C LEU A 64 9.93 -1.90 -3.67
N SER A 65 10.81 -2.11 -4.64
CA SER A 65 12.16 -1.54 -4.66
C SER A 65 12.26 -0.62 -5.86
N GLY A 66 12.30 0.70 -5.64
CA GLY A 66 12.43 1.70 -6.71
C GLY A 66 13.87 1.89 -7.17
N SER A 67 14.83 1.63 -6.29
CA SER A 67 16.27 1.58 -6.60
C SER A 67 16.98 0.78 -5.51
N PRO A 68 18.26 0.42 -5.65
CA PRO A 68 19.03 -0.18 -4.56
C PRO A 68 19.04 0.65 -3.25
N ARG A 69 18.66 1.94 -3.32
CA ARG A 69 18.54 2.85 -2.18
C ARG A 69 17.11 3.08 -1.70
N THR A 70 16.10 2.81 -2.52
CA THR A 70 14.72 3.26 -2.25
C THR A 70 13.78 2.07 -2.19
N TYR A 71 13.17 1.88 -1.03
CA TYR A 71 12.22 0.81 -0.76
C TYR A 71 10.92 1.43 -0.27
N TYR A 72 9.79 0.93 -0.76
CA TYR A 72 8.49 1.45 -0.38
C TYR A 72 7.43 0.36 -0.44
N VAL A 73 6.31 0.62 0.21
CA VAL A 73 5.12 -0.22 0.16
C VAL A 73 3.96 0.61 -0.33
N VAL A 74 3.17 0.05 -1.24
CA VAL A 74 1.84 0.54 -1.60
C VAL A 74 0.85 -0.26 -0.77
N GLN A 75 0.04 0.41 0.03
CA GLN A 75 -0.99 -0.18 0.88
C GLN A 75 -2.37 0.29 0.42
N TYR A 76 -3.32 -0.63 0.39
CA TYR A 76 -4.72 -0.37 0.07
C TYR A 76 -5.54 -0.54 1.35
N TRP A 77 -6.36 0.46 1.67
CA TRP A 77 -7.13 0.52 2.91
C TRP A 77 -8.62 0.63 2.63
N GLU A 78 -9.42 0.06 3.52
CA GLU A 78 -10.89 0.14 3.48
C GLU A 78 -11.40 1.57 3.63
N SER A 79 -10.76 2.39 4.48
CA SER A 79 -11.12 3.80 4.64
C SER A 79 -9.98 4.60 5.25
N LYS A 80 -10.07 5.94 5.14
CA LYS A 80 -9.09 6.85 5.74
C LYS A 80 -9.16 6.79 7.27
N GLU A 81 -10.35 6.59 7.83
CA GLU A 81 -10.59 6.46 9.27
C GLU A 81 -9.87 5.25 9.83
N LYS A 82 -9.98 4.08 9.17
CA LYS A 82 -9.27 2.86 9.61
C LYS A 82 -7.76 3.02 9.50
N LEU A 83 -7.28 3.64 8.43
CA LEU A 83 -5.86 3.98 8.29
C LEU A 83 -5.37 4.87 9.44
N TYR A 84 -6.09 5.96 9.75
CA TYR A 84 -5.71 6.87 10.83
C TYR A 84 -5.84 6.23 12.20
N ALA A 85 -6.88 5.42 12.43
CA ALA A 85 -7.06 4.67 13.67
C ALA A 85 -5.85 3.77 13.93
N TYR A 86 -5.39 3.02 12.92
CA TYR A 86 -4.17 2.21 13.06
C TYR A 86 -2.91 3.07 13.30
N ALA A 87 -2.76 4.17 12.55
CA ALA A 87 -1.58 5.03 12.67
C ALA A 87 -1.45 5.69 14.05
N ALA A 88 -2.59 6.03 14.68
CA ALA A 88 -2.67 6.69 15.99
C ALA A 88 -2.73 5.72 17.18
N ALA A 89 -3.08 4.45 16.96
CA ALA A 89 -3.29 3.47 18.02
C ALA A 89 -2.02 3.26 18.89
N PRO A 90 -2.11 3.45 20.22
CA PRO A 90 -0.95 3.44 21.10
C PRO A 90 -0.34 2.05 21.31
N ASP A 91 -1.16 1.01 21.18
CA ASP A 91 -0.82 -0.39 21.38
C ASP A 91 -0.24 -1.06 20.11
N MET A 92 -0.38 -0.41 18.95
CA MET A 92 0.04 -0.96 17.66
C MET A 92 1.55 -0.81 17.39
N PHE A 93 2.08 -1.73 16.59
CA PHE A 93 3.51 -1.75 16.27
C PHE A 93 3.97 -0.48 15.55
N HIS A 94 3.11 0.14 14.73
CA HIS A 94 3.42 1.41 14.06
C HIS A 94 3.89 2.49 15.04
N ARG A 95 3.15 2.69 16.15
CA ARG A 95 3.50 3.69 17.17
C ARG A 95 4.82 3.37 17.85
N ARG A 96 5.06 2.10 18.19
CA ARG A 96 6.31 1.65 18.80
C ARG A 96 7.50 1.85 17.86
N ALA A 97 7.33 1.51 16.58
CA ALA A 97 8.34 1.72 15.54
C ALA A 97 8.66 3.20 15.37
N TRP A 98 7.64 4.06 15.28
CA TRP A 98 7.81 5.51 15.18
C TRP A 98 8.53 6.10 16.39
N ALA A 99 8.19 5.67 17.60
CA ALA A 99 8.89 6.10 18.82
C ALA A 99 10.36 5.65 18.86
N MET A 100 10.70 4.48 18.31
CA MET A 100 12.10 4.05 18.17
C MET A 100 12.86 4.88 17.13
N ILE A 101 12.21 5.22 16.02
CA ILE A 101 12.77 6.07 14.96
C ILE A 101 13.04 7.48 15.51
N ASN A 102 12.05 8.11 16.15
CA ASN A 102 12.17 9.45 16.72
C ASN A 102 13.29 9.54 17.77
N ARG A 103 13.44 8.51 18.62
CA ARG A 103 14.55 8.45 19.59
C ARG A 103 15.93 8.41 18.93
N LYS A 104 16.02 7.85 17.71
CA LYS A 104 17.27 7.76 16.95
C LYS A 104 17.47 8.93 15.99
N GLU A 105 16.46 9.78 15.79
CA GLU A 105 16.41 10.82 14.76
C GLU A 105 17.66 11.71 14.75
N LYS A 106 18.10 12.20 15.92
CA LYS A 106 19.31 13.04 16.02
C LYS A 106 20.56 12.34 15.48
N LYS A 107 20.70 11.02 15.70
CA LYS A 107 21.85 10.22 15.26
C LYS A 107 21.67 9.68 13.83
N SER A 108 20.43 9.48 13.37
CA SER A 108 20.12 8.96 12.03
C SER A 108 19.83 10.05 10.99
N ARG A 109 19.83 11.32 11.40
CA ARG A 109 19.64 12.48 10.53
C ARG A 109 20.55 12.35 9.31
N GLN A 110 20.01 12.63 8.14
CA GLN A 110 20.70 12.55 6.84
C GLN A 110 21.16 11.14 6.40
N HIS A 111 21.17 10.12 7.26
CA HIS A 111 21.50 8.74 6.88
C HIS A 111 20.34 8.01 6.21
N VAL A 112 19.11 8.30 6.65
CA VAL A 112 17.87 7.72 6.13
C VAL A 112 16.85 8.82 5.89
N GLY A 113 16.23 8.80 4.70
CA GLY A 113 14.99 9.52 4.44
C GLY A 113 13.79 8.62 4.66
N LEU A 114 12.71 9.18 5.20
CA LEU A 114 11.39 8.55 5.32
C LEU A 114 10.39 9.44 4.60
N TRP A 115 9.40 8.83 3.96
CA TRP A 115 8.35 9.56 3.26
C TRP A 115 7.07 8.75 3.26
N HIS A 116 5.93 9.43 3.15
CA HIS A 116 4.65 8.81 2.89
C HIS A 116 3.71 9.75 2.15
N GLU A 117 2.81 9.19 1.35
CA GLU A 117 1.79 9.89 0.58
C GLU A 117 0.48 9.11 0.73
N THR A 118 -0.59 9.81 1.12
CA THR A 118 -1.93 9.21 1.26
C THR A 118 -2.86 9.81 0.23
N TYR A 119 -3.50 8.94 -0.56
CA TYR A 119 -4.50 9.31 -1.55
C TYR A 119 -5.85 8.74 -1.13
N VAL A 120 -6.84 9.62 -1.00
CA VAL A 120 -8.25 9.25 -0.82
C VAL A 120 -8.93 9.57 -2.14
N VAL A 121 -9.23 8.53 -2.91
CA VAL A 121 -9.74 8.66 -4.27
C VAL A 121 -11.22 8.31 -4.26
N PRO A 122 -12.12 9.28 -4.54
CA PRO A 122 -13.55 9.01 -4.59
C PRO A 122 -13.89 7.96 -5.63
N GLU A 123 -15.03 7.30 -5.47
CA GLU A 123 -15.50 6.34 -6.46
C GLU A 123 -15.50 6.92 -7.89
N GLY A 124 -14.92 6.15 -8.81
CA GLY A 124 -14.68 6.52 -10.20
C GLY A 124 -13.69 7.68 -10.43
N GLY A 125 -12.94 8.05 -9.41
CA GLY A 125 -11.68 8.79 -9.55
C GLY A 125 -10.48 7.88 -9.84
N TYR A 126 -10.70 6.57 -10.01
CA TYR A 126 -9.67 5.57 -10.27
C TYR A 126 -10.07 4.63 -11.42
N GLU A 127 -9.07 4.12 -12.13
CA GLU A 127 -9.23 3.06 -13.12
C GLU A 127 -8.02 2.11 -13.07
N SER A 128 -8.20 0.86 -13.50
CA SER A 128 -7.10 -0.09 -13.55
C SER A 128 -7.26 -1.09 -14.70
N ILE A 129 -6.14 -1.52 -15.27
CA ILE A 129 -6.04 -2.64 -16.21
C ILE A 129 -4.89 -3.54 -15.77
N TYR A 130 -5.11 -4.84 -15.86
CA TYR A 130 -4.11 -5.88 -15.71
C TYR A 130 -4.19 -6.78 -16.94
N ALA A 131 -3.05 -7.13 -17.53
CA ALA A 131 -2.99 -7.94 -18.74
C ALA A 131 -1.95 -9.06 -18.56
N ASP A 132 -2.38 -10.30 -18.71
CA ASP A 132 -1.53 -11.50 -18.64
C ASP A 132 -0.60 -11.53 -17.41
N MET A 133 -1.12 -11.08 -16.27
CA MET A 133 -0.37 -10.96 -15.02
C MET A 133 -1.15 -11.55 -13.84
N PRO A 134 -0.46 -12.03 -12.78
CA PRO A 134 -1.16 -12.43 -11.56
C PRO A 134 -1.86 -11.23 -10.90
N LEU A 135 -2.76 -11.51 -9.94
CA LEU A 135 -3.38 -10.45 -9.13
C LEU A 135 -2.31 -9.54 -8.52
N TYR A 136 -2.48 -8.24 -8.74
CA TYR A 136 -1.50 -7.24 -8.35
C TYR A 136 -2.19 -5.92 -7.98
N GLY A 137 -1.53 -5.10 -7.16
CA GLY A 137 -2.02 -3.78 -6.78
C GLY A 137 -3.46 -3.80 -6.26
N LEU A 138 -4.29 -2.90 -6.78
CA LEU A 138 -5.69 -2.76 -6.38
C LEU A 138 -6.50 -4.05 -6.60
N ALA A 139 -6.31 -4.76 -7.72
CA ALA A 139 -7.00 -6.02 -7.96
C ALA A 139 -6.64 -7.14 -6.98
N ALA A 140 -5.43 -7.14 -6.41
CA ALA A 140 -5.08 -8.06 -5.33
C ALA A 140 -5.76 -7.69 -3.99
N ALA A 141 -6.09 -6.41 -3.80
CA ALA A 141 -6.72 -5.90 -2.59
C ALA A 141 -8.25 -6.02 -2.61
N THR A 142 -8.88 -5.85 -3.78
CA THR A 142 -10.35 -5.81 -3.91
C THR A 142 -10.93 -6.96 -4.75
N GLY A 143 -10.09 -7.80 -5.34
CA GLY A 143 -10.49 -8.82 -6.31
C GLY A 143 -10.40 -8.31 -7.75
N SER A 144 -10.69 -9.19 -8.72
CA SER A 144 -10.55 -8.88 -10.14
C SER A 144 -11.75 -9.35 -10.96
N LEU A 145 -12.08 -8.59 -12.00
CA LEU A 145 -13.17 -8.86 -12.93
C LEU A 145 -12.66 -8.80 -14.37
N PRO A 146 -13.28 -9.50 -15.34
CA PRO A 146 -13.04 -9.25 -16.76
C PRO A 146 -13.20 -7.77 -17.09
N ILE A 147 -12.34 -7.23 -17.96
CA ILE A 147 -12.35 -5.80 -18.30
C ILE A 147 -13.71 -5.34 -18.88
N GLU A 148 -14.41 -6.24 -19.58
CA GLU A 148 -15.76 -6.02 -20.12
C GLU A 148 -16.77 -5.65 -19.04
N GLY A 149 -16.60 -6.11 -17.80
CA GLY A 149 -17.53 -5.86 -16.70
C GLY A 149 -17.57 -4.40 -16.22
N ARG A 150 -16.51 -3.61 -16.48
CA ARG A 150 -16.46 -2.17 -16.16
C ARG A 150 -16.25 -1.28 -17.40
N GLY A 151 -16.09 -1.88 -18.58
CA GLY A 151 -15.89 -1.19 -19.85
C GLY A 151 -14.44 -1.20 -20.34
N ARG A 152 -14.29 -1.28 -21.67
CA ARG A 152 -12.99 -1.43 -22.34
C ARG A 152 -12.18 -0.13 -22.36
N ARG A 153 -12.84 1.03 -22.40
CA ARG A 153 -12.14 2.34 -22.38
C ARG A 153 -11.94 2.81 -20.95
N ALA A 154 -10.87 3.58 -20.72
CA ALA A 154 -10.62 4.19 -19.41
C ALA A 154 -11.79 5.09 -18.96
N ALA A 155 -12.40 5.83 -19.89
CA ALA A 155 -13.56 6.67 -19.61
C ALA A 155 -14.74 5.88 -19.05
N ASP A 156 -15.01 4.68 -19.58
CA ASP A 156 -16.10 3.82 -19.10
C ASP A 156 -15.84 3.37 -17.65
N ARG A 157 -14.58 3.06 -17.31
CA ARG A 157 -14.18 2.66 -15.95
C ARG A 157 -14.20 3.83 -14.96
N PHE A 158 -13.75 5.03 -15.36
CA PHE A 158 -13.89 6.23 -14.54
C PHE A 158 -15.35 6.65 -14.34
N ALA A 159 -16.23 6.36 -15.30
CA ALA A 159 -17.66 6.61 -15.17
C ALA A 159 -18.37 5.58 -14.27
N HIS A 160 -17.73 4.44 -13.96
CA HIS A 160 -18.34 3.43 -13.13
C HIS A 160 -18.62 3.95 -11.71
N ARG A 161 -19.82 3.67 -11.21
CA ARG A 161 -20.24 3.86 -9.82
C ARG A 161 -20.97 2.59 -9.38
N SER A 162 -20.69 2.13 -8.17
CA SER A 162 -21.44 1.02 -7.57
C SER A 162 -22.87 1.47 -7.33
N SER A 163 -23.83 0.58 -7.59
CA SER A 163 -25.23 0.84 -7.26
C SER A 163 -25.31 1.03 -5.75
N ALA A 164 -25.84 2.17 -5.29
CA ALA A 164 -26.26 2.29 -3.90
C ALA A 164 -27.34 1.21 -3.66
N GLY A 165 -26.97 0.14 -2.95
CA GLY A 165 -27.92 -0.86 -2.46
C GLY A 165 -28.83 -0.28 -1.40
#